data_AF-A0A2T4H801-F1
#
_entry.id   AF-A0A2T4H801-F1
#
_cell.length_a   1.000
_cell.length_b   1.000
_cell.length_c   1.000
_cell.angle_alpha   90.00
_cell.angle_beta   90.00
_cell.angle_gamma   90.00
#
_symmetry.space_group_name_H-M   'P 1'
#
loop_
_entity.id
_entity.type
_entity.pdbx_description
1 polymer ?
#
loop_
_entity_poly.entity_id
_entity_poly.type
_entity_poly.pdbx_seq_one_letter_code
_entity_poly.pdbx_strand_id
1 'polypeptide(L)'
;MSRQIEQALLSLMPTYGSDLPPSLVGLAGSLLAQSRHRASALKTEEEIARLYACANIACDRPQETRPTILAGLETIVTPGGRRTEDEWVLQNVTALFAAIYFFVTMRVKALASGEGIDREGYVPLRKEILALLTRARQEVDIKGLSEEDAWEDWTNIKSKDFDDAVAKVNERSWLTGDWYQGIADVVKLTQRGHFEDVAMLDDEAMPKMQVKKADTMFQDKYDFLSDARRAEYVHWEKDIYAKIALSTGTAMEVDTQ
;
A
#
# COMPACT_ATOMS: atom_id res chain seq x y z
N MET A 1 8.40 -0.43 29.22
CA MET A 1 8.46 -0.59 27.76
C MET A 1 7.46 0.29 27.01
N SER A 2 6.25 0.52 27.54
CA SER A 2 5.24 1.40 26.92
C SER A 2 5.76 2.81 26.60
N ARG A 3 6.53 3.42 27.51
CA ARG A 3 7.04 4.78 27.33
C ARG A 3 7.95 4.98 26.10
N GLN A 4 8.77 3.99 25.75
CA GLN A 4 9.66 4.09 24.57
C GLN A 4 8.86 3.94 23.27
N ILE A 5 7.87 3.05 23.24
CA ILE A 5 7.02 2.88 22.05
C ILE A 5 6.07 4.05 21.86
N GLU A 6 5.57 4.66 22.95
CA GLU A 6 4.84 5.92 22.92
C GLU A 6 5.72 7.03 22.33
N GLN A 7 6.97 7.19 22.76
CA GLN A 7 7.88 8.19 22.20
C GLN A 7 8.10 8.02 20.68
N ALA A 8 8.24 6.78 20.20
CA ALA A 8 8.32 6.53 18.76
C ALA A 8 7.01 6.85 18.03
N LEU A 9 5.86 6.50 18.60
CA LEU A 9 4.55 6.86 18.05
C LEU A 9 4.34 8.38 18.00
N LEU A 10 4.77 9.11 19.03
CA LEU A 10 4.76 10.58 19.05
C LEU A 10 5.65 11.19 17.98
N SER A 11 6.82 10.58 17.73
CA SER A 11 7.71 11.02 16.65
C SER A 11 7.12 10.78 15.25
N LEU A 12 6.35 9.70 15.07
CA LEU A 12 5.72 9.36 13.80
C LEU A 12 4.41 10.13 13.56
N MET A 13 3.73 10.55 14.64
CA MET A 13 2.45 11.25 14.59
C MET A 13 2.48 12.54 15.43
N PRO A 14 3.22 13.57 15.00
CA PRO A 14 3.42 14.79 15.78
C PRO A 14 2.11 15.56 16.04
N THR A 15 1.08 15.36 15.20
CA THR A 15 -0.23 15.99 15.33
C THR A 15 -1.04 15.51 16.54
N TYR A 16 -0.81 14.30 17.04
CA TYR A 16 -1.55 13.77 18.18
C TYR A 16 -1.11 14.41 19.51
N GLY A 17 0.10 14.98 19.61
CA GLY A 17 0.63 15.50 20.87
C GLY A 17 0.63 14.40 21.96
N SER A 18 0.37 14.72 23.24
CA SER A 18 0.39 13.73 24.33
C SER A 18 -0.73 12.67 24.31
N ASP A 19 -1.74 12.83 23.45
CA ASP A 19 -2.97 12.04 23.50
C ASP A 19 -2.98 10.94 22.44
N LEU A 20 -2.16 9.93 22.66
CA LEU A 20 -2.10 8.76 21.79
C LEU A 20 -3.31 7.82 22.02
N PRO A 21 -3.98 7.33 20.95
CA PRO A 21 -5.04 6.34 21.09
C PRO A 21 -4.55 5.08 21.83
N PRO A 22 -5.22 4.64 22.91
CA PRO A 22 -4.79 3.47 23.68
C PRO A 22 -4.76 2.17 22.87
N SER A 23 -5.64 2.05 21.88
CA SER A 23 -5.68 0.92 20.94
C SER A 23 -4.43 0.85 20.07
N LEU A 24 -3.89 2.00 19.64
CA LEU A 24 -2.67 2.07 18.84
C LEU A 24 -1.44 1.70 19.66
N VAL A 25 -1.34 2.24 20.88
CA VAL A 25 -0.25 1.91 21.81
C VAL A 25 -0.27 0.41 22.14
N GLY A 26 -1.46 -0.16 22.36
CA GLY A 26 -1.67 -1.59 22.58
C GLY A 26 -1.24 -2.45 21.38
N LEU A 27 -1.64 -2.06 20.16
CA LEU A 27 -1.28 -2.76 18.93
C LEU A 27 0.23 -2.71 18.67
N ALA A 28 0.86 -1.54 18.81
CA ALA A 28 2.31 -1.39 18.69
C ALA A 28 3.05 -2.24 19.73
N GLY A 29 2.57 -2.26 20.98
CA GLY A 29 3.11 -3.08 22.05
C GLY A 29 3.01 -4.58 21.77
N SER A 30 1.88 -5.03 21.22
CA SER A 30 1.67 -6.42 20.80
C SER A 30 2.63 -6.83 19.69
N LEU A 31 2.86 -5.95 18.71
CA LEU A 31 3.78 -6.20 17.60
C LEU A 31 5.23 -6.28 18.05
N LEU A 32 5.62 -5.42 19.00
CA LEU A 32 6.95 -5.46 19.58
C LEU A 32 7.19 -6.77 20.34
N ALA A 33 6.19 -7.25 21.09
CA ALA A 33 6.26 -8.54 21.78
C ALA A 33 6.35 -9.70 20.77
N GLN A 34 5.53 -9.69 19.73
CA GLN A 34 5.54 -10.70 18.66
C GLN A 34 6.87 -10.71 17.90
N SER A 35 7.41 -9.54 17.55
CA SER A 35 8.70 -9.38 16.88
C SER A 35 9.84 -9.97 17.70
N ARG A 36 9.87 -9.71 19.01
CA ARG A 36 10.87 -10.31 19.92
C ARG A 36 10.79 -11.82 20.00
N HIS A 37 9.56 -12.35 20.01
CA HIS A 37 9.35 -13.79 20.09
C HIS A 37 9.77 -14.49 18.79
N ARG A 38 9.45 -13.91 17.64
CA ARG A 38 9.71 -14.53 16.32
C ARG A 38 11.09 -14.26 15.77
N ALA A 39 11.69 -13.14 16.13
CA ALA A 39 12.98 -12.69 15.64
C ALA A 39 13.91 -12.43 16.83
N SER A 40 14.09 -13.41 17.71
CA SER A 40 14.86 -13.28 18.95
C SER A 40 16.37 -13.09 18.72
N ALA A 41 16.89 -13.39 17.53
CA ALA A 41 18.31 -13.39 17.19
C ALA A 41 18.78 -12.17 16.36
N LEU A 42 18.13 -11.00 16.49
CA LEU A 42 18.62 -9.79 15.82
C LEU A 42 19.95 -9.32 16.43
N LYS A 43 20.80 -8.74 15.58
CA LYS A 43 22.02 -8.07 16.05
C LYS A 43 21.66 -6.81 16.84
N THR A 44 22.55 -6.39 17.74
CA THR A 44 22.36 -5.17 18.54
C THR A 44 22.03 -3.95 17.69
N GLU A 45 22.64 -3.81 16.52
CA GLU A 45 22.37 -2.72 15.56
C GLU A 45 20.97 -2.80 14.93
N GLU A 46 20.47 -4.00 14.68
CA GLU A 46 19.14 -4.23 14.10
C GLU A 46 18.04 -4.05 15.17
N GLU A 47 18.35 -4.28 16.45
CA GLU A 47 17.44 -4.10 17.60
C GLU A 47 17.01 -2.64 17.78
N ILE A 48 17.88 -1.68 17.45
CA ILE A 48 17.64 -0.24 17.62
C ILE A 48 16.41 0.20 16.81
N ALA A 49 16.27 -0.32 15.59
CA ALA A 49 15.17 0.01 14.70
C ALA A 49 13.88 -0.75 15.00
N ARG A 50 13.94 -1.87 15.72
CA ARG A 50 12.78 -2.76 15.96
C ARG A 50 11.58 -2.01 16.54
N LEU A 51 11.83 -1.13 17.49
CA LEU A 51 10.77 -0.36 18.15
C LEU A 51 10.10 0.63 17.19
N TYR A 52 10.89 1.38 16.42
CA TYR A 52 10.36 2.28 15.39
C TYR A 52 9.63 1.54 14.27
N ALA A 53 10.15 0.38 13.84
CA ALA A 53 9.51 -0.46 12.84
C ALA A 53 8.13 -0.97 13.33
N CYS A 54 8.05 -1.47 14.57
CA CYS A 54 6.79 -1.92 15.14
C CYS A 54 5.80 -0.76 15.33
N ALA A 55 6.27 0.42 15.72
CA ALA A 55 5.45 1.63 15.82
C ALA A 55 4.94 2.08 14.44
N ASN A 56 5.79 2.05 13.41
CA ASN A 56 5.40 2.42 12.04
C ASN A 56 4.36 1.45 11.46
N ILE A 57 4.60 0.14 11.58
CA ILE A 57 3.63 -0.89 11.18
C ILE A 57 2.32 -0.73 11.95
N ALA A 58 2.39 -0.35 13.23
CA ALA A 58 1.21 -0.08 14.03
C ALA A 58 0.46 1.18 13.58
N CYS A 59 1.13 2.20 13.07
CA CYS A 59 0.49 3.36 12.47
C CYS A 59 -0.17 3.03 11.12
N ASP A 60 0.42 2.11 10.35
CA ASP A 60 -0.08 1.70 9.03
C ASP A 60 -1.31 0.77 9.13
N ARG A 61 -1.33 -0.15 10.11
CA ARG A 61 -2.36 -1.22 10.23
C ARG A 61 -3.81 -0.77 10.52
N PRO A 62 -4.10 0.27 11.31
CA PRO A 62 -5.49 0.64 11.60
C PRO A 62 -6.16 1.44 10.47
N GLN A 63 -5.47 1.70 9.35
CA GLN A 63 -5.84 2.76 8.40
C GLN A 63 -5.68 2.36 6.92
N GLU A 64 -5.65 1.08 6.57
CA GLU A 64 -5.25 0.58 5.23
C GLU A 64 -6.00 1.24 4.05
N THR A 65 -7.22 1.74 4.27
CA THR A 65 -8.01 2.45 3.25
C THR A 65 -7.77 3.96 3.19
N ARG A 66 -7.23 4.59 4.24
CA ARG A 66 -7.15 6.05 4.35
C ARG A 66 -6.20 6.68 3.34
N PRO A 67 -4.97 6.18 3.13
CA PRO A 67 -4.09 6.70 2.08
C PRO A 67 -4.73 6.60 0.70
N THR A 68 -5.47 5.51 0.43
CA THR A 68 -6.14 5.31 -0.85
C THR A 68 -7.34 6.23 -1.06
N ILE A 69 -8.12 6.47 -0.01
CA ILE A 69 -9.23 7.45 -0.04
C ILE A 69 -8.68 8.86 -0.31
N LEU A 70 -7.59 9.23 0.37
CA LEU A 70 -6.95 10.52 0.16
C LEU A 70 -6.35 10.65 -1.24
N ALA A 71 -5.67 9.63 -1.75
CA ALA A 71 -5.14 9.61 -3.12
C ALA A 71 -6.25 9.77 -4.17
N GLY A 72 -7.40 9.12 -3.96
CA GLY A 72 -8.57 9.29 -4.82
C GLY A 72 -9.12 10.72 -4.79
N LEU A 73 -9.24 11.30 -3.59
CA LEU A 73 -9.69 12.69 -3.45
C LEU A 73 -8.70 13.67 -4.07
N GLU A 74 -7.40 13.50 -3.84
CA GLU A 74 -6.33 14.32 -4.42
C GLU A 74 -6.35 14.26 -5.94
N THR A 75 -6.52 13.07 -6.53
CA THR A 75 -6.58 12.90 -7.99
C THR A 75 -7.75 13.67 -8.61
N ILE A 76 -8.88 13.79 -7.90
CA ILE A 76 -10.09 14.42 -8.42
C ILE A 76 -10.13 15.93 -8.11
N VAL A 77 -9.76 16.33 -6.89
CA VAL A 77 -9.84 17.72 -6.43
C VAL A 77 -8.60 18.51 -6.84
N THR A 78 -7.42 17.89 -6.81
CA THR A 78 -6.13 18.52 -7.11
C THR A 78 -5.29 17.72 -8.11
N PRO A 79 -5.78 17.47 -9.34
CA PRO A 79 -5.03 16.71 -10.35
C PRO A 79 -3.67 17.36 -10.63
N GLY A 80 -2.58 16.61 -10.44
CA GLY A 80 -1.21 17.11 -10.64
C GLY A 80 -0.80 18.22 -9.67
N GLY A 81 -1.42 18.28 -8.48
CA GLY A 81 -1.14 19.26 -7.44
C GLY A 81 -1.77 20.64 -7.68
N ARG A 82 -2.65 20.79 -8.67
CA ARG A 82 -3.41 22.03 -8.93
C ARG A 82 -4.89 21.78 -8.69
N ARG A 83 -5.58 22.71 -8.01
CA ARG A 83 -7.04 22.62 -7.85
C ARG A 83 -7.72 22.50 -9.21
N THR A 84 -8.70 21.61 -9.28
CA THR A 84 -9.55 21.40 -10.45
C THR A 84 -10.37 22.66 -10.76
N GLU A 85 -10.72 22.82 -12.03
CA GLU A 85 -11.65 23.87 -12.50
C GLU A 85 -13.11 23.38 -12.50
N ASP A 86 -13.35 22.10 -12.18
CA ASP A 86 -14.70 21.53 -12.17
C ASP A 86 -15.52 22.08 -11.00
N GLU A 87 -16.47 22.96 -11.33
CA GLU A 87 -17.33 23.64 -10.36
C GLU A 87 -18.14 22.66 -9.49
N TRP A 88 -18.60 21.54 -10.08
CA TRP A 88 -19.37 20.56 -9.33
C TRP A 88 -18.53 19.90 -8.24
N VAL A 89 -17.27 19.56 -8.57
CA VAL A 89 -16.33 18.96 -7.62
C VAL A 89 -16.05 19.90 -6.46
N LEU A 90 -15.79 21.18 -6.75
CA LEU A 90 -15.47 22.18 -5.73
C LEU A 90 -16.65 22.46 -4.79
N GLN A 91 -17.88 22.46 -5.29
CA GLN A 91 -19.07 22.66 -4.46
C GLN A 91 -19.46 21.44 -3.63
N ASN A 92 -19.03 20.23 -4.02
CA ASN A 92 -19.48 18.97 -3.43
C ASN A 92 -18.33 18.12 -2.88
N VAL A 93 -17.20 18.73 -2.47
CA VAL A 93 -16.01 18.02 -1.98
C VAL A 93 -16.35 17.05 -0.84
N THR A 94 -17.22 17.45 0.07
CA THR A 94 -17.65 16.65 1.23
C THR A 94 -18.46 15.43 0.79
N ALA A 95 -19.42 15.59 -0.12
CA ALA A 95 -20.20 14.49 -0.69
C ALA A 95 -19.33 13.56 -1.56
N LEU A 96 -18.39 14.13 -2.32
CA LEU A 96 -17.41 13.40 -3.10
C LEU A 96 -16.50 12.53 -2.21
N PHE A 97 -15.99 13.08 -1.11
CA PHE A 97 -15.22 12.32 -0.12
C PHE A 97 -16.00 11.13 0.41
N ALA A 98 -17.28 11.33 0.75
CA ALA A 98 -18.16 10.26 1.21
C ALA A 98 -18.35 9.16 0.15
N ALA A 99 -18.52 9.54 -1.11
CA ALA A 99 -18.64 8.61 -2.23
C ALA A 99 -17.34 7.82 -2.47
N ILE A 100 -16.18 8.49 -2.45
CA ILE A 100 -14.86 7.83 -2.58
C ILE A 100 -14.64 6.86 -1.42
N TYR A 101 -14.93 7.27 -0.19
CA TYR A 101 -14.88 6.41 0.99
C TYR A 101 -15.70 5.14 0.73
N PHE A 102 -16.95 5.30 0.29
CA PHE A 102 -17.84 4.18 -0.02
C PHE A 102 -17.23 3.21 -1.06
N PHE A 103 -16.75 3.71 -2.19
CA PHE A 103 -16.18 2.87 -3.24
C PHE A 103 -14.93 2.13 -2.79
N VAL A 104 -14.06 2.78 -2.00
CA VAL A 104 -12.85 2.15 -1.46
C VAL A 104 -13.23 1.07 -0.45
N THR A 105 -14.15 1.35 0.47
CA THR A 105 -14.60 0.36 1.47
C THR A 105 -15.28 -0.84 0.80
N MET A 106 -16.14 -0.62 -0.17
CA MET A 106 -16.78 -1.72 -0.91
C MET A 106 -15.77 -2.54 -1.70
N ARG A 107 -14.77 -1.88 -2.32
CA ARG A 107 -13.71 -2.58 -3.08
C ARG A 107 -12.86 -3.45 -2.17
N VAL A 108 -12.44 -2.93 -1.01
CA VAL A 108 -11.68 -3.69 -0.02
C VAL A 108 -12.50 -4.86 0.52
N LYS A 109 -13.76 -4.65 0.88
CA LYS A 109 -14.65 -5.72 1.35
C LYS A 109 -14.79 -6.82 0.30
N ALA A 110 -15.06 -6.48 -0.96
CA ALA A 110 -15.21 -7.46 -2.04
C ALA A 110 -13.93 -8.26 -2.30
N LEU A 111 -12.77 -7.61 -2.24
CA LEU A 111 -11.47 -8.30 -2.40
C LEU A 111 -11.11 -9.16 -1.18
N ALA A 112 -11.57 -8.79 0.02
CA ALA A 112 -11.34 -9.54 1.25
C ALA A 112 -12.25 -10.76 1.40
N SER A 113 -13.54 -10.63 1.06
CA SER A 113 -14.51 -11.73 1.16
C SER A 113 -14.51 -12.65 -0.06
N GLY A 114 -13.98 -12.18 -1.20
CA GLY A 114 -14.09 -12.91 -2.49
C GLY A 114 -15.50 -12.89 -3.08
N GLU A 115 -16.46 -12.24 -2.42
CA GLU A 115 -17.84 -12.07 -2.88
C GLU A 115 -17.99 -10.74 -3.64
N GLY A 116 -18.90 -10.73 -4.60
CA GLY A 116 -19.26 -9.51 -5.34
C GLY A 116 -19.85 -8.43 -4.42
N ILE A 117 -19.76 -7.18 -4.83
CA ILE A 117 -20.41 -6.05 -4.16
C ILE A 117 -21.93 -6.29 -4.16
N ASP A 118 -22.47 -6.68 -3.01
CA ASP A 118 -23.91 -6.84 -2.85
C ASP A 118 -24.62 -5.49 -2.68
N ARG A 119 -25.79 -5.35 -3.32
CA ARG A 119 -26.67 -4.17 -3.20
C ARG A 119 -27.21 -4.03 -1.79
N GLU A 120 -27.35 -5.12 -1.04
CA GLU A 120 -27.81 -5.09 0.35
C GLU A 120 -26.84 -4.33 1.27
N GLY A 121 -25.54 -4.32 0.95
CA GLY A 121 -24.51 -3.60 1.70
C GLY A 121 -24.49 -2.07 1.50
N TYR A 122 -25.17 -1.56 0.46
CA TYR A 122 -25.14 -0.13 0.10
C TYR A 122 -25.77 0.75 1.20
N VAL A 123 -27.02 0.45 1.57
CA VAL A 123 -27.80 1.29 2.50
C VAL A 123 -27.19 1.31 3.91
N PRO A 124 -26.77 0.17 4.50
CA PRO A 124 -26.08 0.16 5.78
C PRO A 124 -24.78 0.97 5.76
N LEU A 125 -23.93 0.76 4.74
CA LEU A 125 -22.64 1.45 4.66
C LEU A 125 -22.80 2.96 4.45
N ARG A 126 -23.78 3.39 3.64
CA ARG A 126 -24.11 4.80 3.51
C ARG A 126 -24.49 5.43 4.85
N LYS A 127 -25.36 4.76 5.64
CA LYS A 127 -25.75 5.26 6.97
C LYS A 127 -24.55 5.36 7.91
N GLU A 128 -23.68 4.36 7.87
CA GLU A 128 -22.43 4.34 8.65
C GLU A 128 -21.52 5.53 8.27
N ILE A 129 -21.27 5.75 6.98
CA ILE A 129 -20.42 6.85 6.50
C ILE A 129 -21.01 8.21 6.89
N LEU A 130 -22.31 8.44 6.71
CA LEU A 130 -22.96 9.69 7.11
C LEU A 130 -22.87 9.92 8.63
N ALA A 131 -23.02 8.86 9.44
CA ALA A 131 -22.86 8.94 10.88
C ALA A 131 -21.40 9.27 11.26
N LEU A 132 -20.41 8.67 10.59
CA LEU A 132 -18.99 8.96 10.79
C LEU A 132 -18.65 10.41 10.45
N LEU A 133 -19.18 10.96 9.36
CA LEU A 133 -18.96 12.36 8.97
C LEU A 133 -19.61 13.32 9.98
N THR A 134 -20.82 12.99 10.45
CA THR A 134 -21.50 13.77 11.49
C THR A 134 -20.70 13.77 12.79
N ARG A 135 -20.20 12.60 13.19
CA ARG A 135 -19.35 12.44 14.38
C ARG A 135 -18.02 13.16 14.23
N ALA A 136 -17.38 13.09 13.06
CA ALA A 136 -16.14 13.79 12.78
C ALA A 136 -16.31 15.30 12.99
N ARG A 137 -17.42 15.88 12.53
CA ARG A 137 -17.71 17.31 12.74
C ARG A 137 -17.89 17.70 14.22
N GLN A 138 -18.28 16.76 15.07
CA GLN A 138 -18.53 17.00 16.51
C GLN A 138 -17.31 16.72 17.39
N GLU A 139 -16.48 15.73 17.02
CA GLU A 139 -15.41 15.21 17.89
C GLU A 139 -14.00 15.59 17.43
N VAL A 140 -13.80 15.96 16.17
CA VAL A 140 -12.46 16.25 15.64
C VAL A 140 -12.12 17.72 15.88
N ASP A 141 -11.13 17.94 16.74
CA ASP A 141 -10.50 19.24 16.97
C ASP A 141 -9.13 19.29 16.26
N ILE A 142 -8.92 20.31 15.43
CA ILE A 142 -7.67 20.47 14.67
C ILE A 142 -6.77 21.46 15.43
N LYS A 143 -5.75 20.92 16.09
CA LYS A 143 -4.79 21.71 16.88
C LYS A 143 -4.17 22.82 16.02
N GLY A 144 -4.34 24.06 16.45
CA GLY A 144 -3.71 25.25 15.84
C GLY A 144 -4.57 25.97 14.80
N LEU A 145 -5.81 25.52 14.56
CA LEU A 145 -6.80 26.21 13.74
C LEU A 145 -8.03 26.56 14.58
N SER A 146 -8.73 27.64 14.23
CA SER A 146 -10.05 27.93 14.81
C SER A 146 -11.09 26.94 14.30
N GLU A 147 -12.22 26.79 14.98
CA GLU A 147 -13.29 25.91 14.49
C GLU A 147 -13.82 26.34 13.11
N GLU A 148 -13.83 27.65 12.83
CA GLU A 148 -14.27 28.20 11.55
C GLU A 148 -13.28 27.89 10.43
N ASP A 149 -11.98 28.05 10.69
CA ASP A 149 -10.93 27.78 9.69
C ASP A 149 -10.74 26.26 9.47
N ALA A 150 -10.88 25.46 10.52
CA ALA A 150 -10.70 24.01 10.47
C ALA A 150 -11.76 23.30 9.59
N TRP A 151 -12.95 23.89 9.49
CA TRP A 151 -14.09 23.34 8.77
C TRP A 151 -14.57 24.25 7.63
N GLU A 152 -13.67 25.10 7.11
CA GLU A 152 -13.94 25.90 5.91
C GLU A 152 -14.44 25.00 4.77
N ASP A 153 -15.49 25.43 4.07
CA ASP A 153 -16.16 24.70 2.99
C ASP A 153 -16.78 23.33 3.37
N TRP A 154 -16.88 22.99 4.66
CA TRP A 154 -17.55 21.76 5.10
C TRP A 154 -19.07 21.87 4.93
N THR A 155 -19.65 20.97 4.14
CA THR A 155 -21.10 20.87 3.97
C THR A 155 -21.68 19.66 4.69
N ASN A 156 -22.87 19.83 5.30
CA ASN A 156 -23.57 18.71 5.92
C ASN A 156 -24.39 17.95 4.87
N ILE A 157 -24.04 16.69 4.65
CA ILE A 157 -24.48 15.90 3.50
C ILE A 157 -25.73 15.09 3.88
N LYS A 158 -26.77 15.11 3.04
CA LYS A 158 -27.93 14.22 3.18
C LYS A 158 -27.77 12.97 2.33
N SER A 159 -28.64 11.97 2.55
CA SER A 159 -28.60 10.72 1.76
C SER A 159 -28.72 10.95 0.25
N LYS A 160 -29.47 11.98 -0.17
CA LYS A 160 -29.60 12.34 -1.59
C LYS A 160 -28.28 12.84 -2.17
N ASP A 161 -27.62 13.78 -1.48
CA ASP A 161 -26.36 14.36 -1.94
C ASP A 161 -25.26 13.30 -2.07
N PHE A 162 -25.27 12.31 -1.15
CA PHE A 162 -24.43 11.12 -1.25
C PHE A 162 -24.73 10.28 -2.49
N ASP A 163 -26.00 9.96 -2.74
CA ASP A 163 -26.41 9.14 -3.88
C ASP A 163 -26.09 9.84 -5.21
N ASP A 164 -26.31 11.16 -5.28
CA ASP A 164 -25.97 12.00 -6.44
C ASP A 164 -24.45 12.02 -6.68
N ALA A 165 -23.64 12.10 -5.62
CA ALA A 165 -22.18 12.00 -5.72
C ALA A 165 -21.70 10.62 -6.19
N VAL A 166 -22.31 9.54 -5.69
CA VAL A 166 -22.01 8.16 -6.15
C VAL A 166 -22.33 7.99 -7.63
N ALA A 167 -23.46 8.53 -8.10
CA ALA A 167 -23.81 8.53 -9.52
C ALA A 167 -22.76 9.30 -10.35
N LYS A 168 -22.35 10.49 -9.89
CA LYS A 168 -21.35 11.31 -10.58
C LYS A 168 -19.97 10.65 -10.70
N VAL A 169 -19.52 9.96 -9.66
CA VAL A 169 -18.25 9.20 -9.69
C VAL A 169 -18.29 8.10 -10.75
N ASN A 170 -19.42 7.40 -10.89
CA ASN A 170 -19.61 6.39 -11.92
C ASN A 170 -19.68 7.00 -13.33
N GLU A 171 -20.41 8.11 -13.51
CA GLU A 171 -20.52 8.82 -14.80
C GLU A 171 -19.14 9.30 -15.31
N ARG A 172 -18.32 9.86 -14.43
CA ARG A 172 -17.02 10.45 -14.77
C ARG A 172 -15.90 9.41 -14.91
N SER A 173 -16.18 8.13 -14.64
CA SER A 173 -15.22 7.02 -14.73
C SER A 173 -13.94 7.21 -13.89
N TRP A 174 -13.98 7.97 -12.78
CA TRP A 174 -12.79 8.23 -11.97
C TRP A 174 -12.17 6.99 -11.32
N LEU A 175 -12.96 5.92 -11.20
CA LEU A 175 -12.53 4.63 -10.65
C LEU A 175 -11.62 3.83 -11.59
N THR A 176 -11.40 4.28 -12.83
CA THR A 176 -10.42 3.64 -13.73
C THR A 176 -8.99 4.07 -13.42
N GLY A 177 -8.78 5.05 -12.55
CA GLY A 177 -7.45 5.54 -12.18
C GLY A 177 -6.63 4.53 -11.38
N ASP A 178 -5.30 4.67 -11.46
CA ASP A 178 -4.32 3.78 -10.81
C ASP A 178 -4.53 3.73 -9.29
N TRP A 179 -4.94 4.85 -8.68
CA TRP A 179 -5.24 4.93 -7.24
C TRP A 179 -6.31 3.92 -6.80
N TYR A 180 -7.31 3.65 -7.65
CA TYR A 180 -8.41 2.73 -7.34
C TYR A 180 -8.08 1.29 -7.71
N GLN A 181 -7.38 1.09 -8.83
CA GLN A 181 -6.94 -0.25 -9.25
C GLN A 181 -5.90 -0.83 -8.28
N GLY A 182 -5.01 0.01 -7.76
CA GLY A 182 -3.99 -0.35 -6.78
C GLY A 182 -4.54 -0.89 -5.44
N ILE A 183 -5.84 -0.70 -5.15
CA ILE A 183 -6.49 -1.29 -3.97
C ILE A 183 -6.33 -2.82 -3.97
N ALA A 184 -6.38 -3.46 -5.14
CA ALA A 184 -6.19 -4.90 -5.26
C ALA A 184 -4.82 -5.36 -4.72
N ASP A 185 -3.78 -4.58 -4.98
CA ASP A 185 -2.43 -4.93 -4.56
C ASP A 185 -2.21 -4.62 -3.08
N VAL A 186 -2.77 -3.52 -2.57
CA VAL A 186 -2.79 -3.21 -1.13
C VAL A 186 -3.48 -4.34 -0.34
N VAL A 187 -4.66 -4.78 -0.77
CA VAL A 187 -5.39 -5.87 -0.09
C VAL A 187 -4.62 -7.20 -0.16
N LYS A 188 -4.01 -7.53 -1.31
CA LYS A 188 -3.17 -8.73 -1.43
C LYS A 188 -1.96 -8.69 -0.49
N LEU A 189 -1.31 -7.54 -0.36
CA LEU A 189 -0.19 -7.35 0.57
C LEU A 189 -0.64 -7.57 2.02
N THR A 190 -1.79 -7.01 2.41
CA THR A 190 -2.38 -7.24 3.73
C THR A 190 -2.69 -8.72 3.95
N GLN A 191 -3.38 -9.38 3.01
CA GLN A 191 -3.72 -10.80 3.11
C GLN A 191 -2.47 -11.67 3.19
N ARG A 192 -1.44 -11.39 2.39
CA ARG A 192 -0.18 -12.14 2.42
C ARG A 192 0.56 -11.98 3.74
N GLY A 193 0.50 -10.80 4.35
CA GLY A 193 0.98 -10.57 5.72
C GLY A 193 0.14 -11.28 6.80
N HIS A 194 -1.09 -11.70 6.48
CA HIS A 194 -1.97 -12.49 7.35
C HIS A 194 -1.81 -14.01 7.15
N PHE A 195 -1.41 -14.47 5.95
CA PHE A 195 -1.20 -15.89 5.66
C PHE A 195 0.15 -16.45 6.11
N GLU A 196 1.14 -15.62 6.46
CA GLU A 196 2.32 -16.09 7.19
C GLU A 196 2.01 -16.43 8.68
N ASP A 197 0.76 -16.24 9.12
CA ASP A 197 0.33 -16.47 10.51
C ASP A 197 -0.44 -17.78 10.78
N VAL A 198 -0.69 -18.67 9.79
CA VAL A 198 -1.38 -19.94 10.08
C VAL A 198 -0.80 -21.14 9.33
N ALA A 199 -0.43 -22.14 10.14
CA ALA A 199 0.05 -23.49 9.84
C ALA A 199 1.57 -23.63 9.60
N MET A 200 2.30 -23.79 10.71
CA MET A 200 3.50 -24.64 10.76
C MET A 200 3.09 -26.06 10.36
N LEU A 201 3.02 -26.31 9.04
CA LEU A 201 3.11 -27.67 8.52
C LEU A 201 4.59 -28.01 8.37
N ASP A 202 4.88 -29.24 8.76
CA ASP A 202 6.18 -29.87 8.95
C ASP A 202 7.35 -29.34 8.09
N ASP A 203 8.48 -29.18 8.76
CA ASP A 203 9.66 -28.37 8.39
C ASP A 203 10.54 -28.99 7.26
N GLU A 204 9.98 -29.82 6.38
CA GLU A 204 10.78 -30.63 5.44
C GLU A 204 10.59 -30.30 3.94
N ALA A 205 9.77 -29.32 3.56
CA ALA A 205 9.53 -29.09 2.12
C ALA A 205 9.31 -27.63 1.67
N MET A 206 9.86 -26.62 2.36
CA MET A 206 9.94 -25.27 1.78
C MET A 206 11.26 -25.05 1.03
N PRO A 207 11.23 -24.73 -0.28
CA PRO A 207 12.43 -24.31 -0.99
C PRO A 207 12.87 -22.98 -0.38
N LYS A 208 14.09 -22.93 0.14
CA LYS A 208 14.68 -21.74 0.78
C LYS A 208 14.54 -20.53 -0.14
N MET A 209 13.57 -19.68 0.16
CA MET A 209 13.41 -18.40 -0.51
C MET A 209 14.57 -17.51 -0.06
N GLN A 210 15.57 -17.36 -0.92
CA GLN A 210 16.76 -16.57 -0.62
C GLN A 210 16.36 -15.10 -0.45
N VAL A 211 16.38 -14.64 0.79
CA VAL A 211 16.20 -13.25 1.17
C VAL A 211 17.35 -12.45 0.57
N LYS A 212 17.06 -11.62 -0.46
CA LYS A 212 18.01 -10.68 -1.05
C LYS A 212 18.35 -9.59 -0.03
N LYS A 213 19.37 -9.84 0.81
CA LYS A 213 19.97 -8.83 1.69
C LYS A 213 20.87 -7.93 0.84
N ALA A 214 20.66 -6.62 0.92
CA ALA A 214 21.33 -5.60 0.10
C ALA A 214 22.87 -5.53 0.26
N ASP A 215 23.46 -6.36 1.12
CA ASP A 215 24.87 -6.35 1.48
C ASP A 215 25.55 -7.72 1.27
N THR A 216 24.99 -8.56 0.41
CA THR A 216 25.63 -9.80 -0.03
C THR A 216 26.47 -9.53 -1.27
N MET A 217 27.79 -9.56 -1.13
CA MET A 217 28.76 -9.50 -2.24
C MET A 217 28.69 -10.71 -3.20
N PHE A 218 27.74 -11.64 -2.97
CA PHE A 218 27.45 -12.82 -3.78
C PHE A 218 25.96 -12.84 -4.10
N GLN A 219 25.51 -11.96 -5.00
CA GLN A 219 24.17 -12.04 -5.57
C GLN A 219 24.23 -12.96 -6.79
N ASP A 220 23.25 -13.87 -6.94
CA ASP A 220 23.12 -14.78 -8.10
C ASP A 220 23.16 -14.05 -9.45
N LYS A 221 22.80 -12.76 -9.48
CA LYS A 221 22.89 -11.91 -10.68
C LYS A 221 24.33 -11.81 -11.23
N TYR A 222 25.35 -11.97 -10.38
CA TYR A 222 26.75 -11.83 -10.74
C TYR A 222 27.53 -13.15 -10.70
N ASP A 223 26.88 -14.29 -10.46
CA ASP A 223 27.53 -15.60 -10.52
C ASP A 223 27.60 -16.12 -11.97
N PHE A 224 28.61 -15.63 -12.70
CA PHE A 224 28.93 -16.07 -14.05
C PHE A 224 29.69 -17.39 -14.10
N LEU A 225 30.08 -17.96 -12.95
CA LEU A 225 30.97 -19.12 -12.84
C LEU A 225 30.26 -20.38 -12.33
N SER A 226 28.96 -20.33 -12.08
CA SER A 226 28.14 -21.52 -11.82
C SER A 226 28.19 -22.54 -12.97
N ASP A 227 28.02 -23.82 -12.63
CA ASP A 227 28.07 -24.91 -13.61
C ASP A 227 27.01 -24.76 -14.71
N ALA A 228 25.84 -24.24 -14.37
CA ALA A 228 24.78 -23.93 -15.33
C ALA A 228 25.21 -22.85 -16.34
N ARG A 229 25.81 -21.74 -15.87
CA ARG A 229 26.31 -20.67 -16.74
C ARG A 229 27.48 -21.12 -17.60
N ARG A 230 28.35 -22.00 -17.10
CA ARG A 230 29.43 -22.60 -17.89
C ARG A 230 28.87 -23.49 -19.01
N ALA A 231 27.81 -24.26 -18.74
CA ALA A 231 27.17 -25.08 -19.77
C ALA A 231 26.51 -24.21 -20.87
N GLU A 232 25.81 -23.14 -20.47
CA GLU A 232 25.27 -22.14 -21.41
C GLU A 232 26.37 -21.48 -22.24
N TYR A 233 27.48 -21.09 -21.60
CA TYR A 233 28.63 -20.47 -22.26
C TYR A 233 29.23 -21.40 -23.33
N VAL A 234 29.41 -22.70 -23.05
CA VAL A 234 29.94 -23.66 -24.05
C VAL A 234 29.02 -23.76 -25.27
N HIS A 235 27.71 -23.66 -25.08
CA HIS A 235 26.75 -23.67 -26.18
C HIS A 235 26.83 -22.38 -27.00
N TRP A 236 26.87 -21.23 -26.32
CA TRP A 236 27.03 -19.92 -26.96
C TRP A 236 28.36 -19.82 -27.71
N GLU A 237 29.46 -20.31 -27.13
CA GLU A 237 30.78 -20.32 -27.74
C GLU A 237 30.77 -21.10 -29.06
N LYS A 238 30.17 -22.30 -29.08
CA LYS A 238 30.02 -23.10 -30.30
C LYS A 238 29.19 -22.38 -31.37
N ASP A 239 28.09 -21.72 -30.99
CA ASP A 239 27.24 -20.95 -31.91
C ASP A 239 27.99 -19.75 -32.52
N ILE A 240 28.78 -19.03 -31.72
CA ILE A 240 29.60 -17.92 -32.18
C ILE A 240 30.72 -18.41 -33.11
N TYR A 241 31.42 -19.50 -32.77
CA TYR A 241 32.43 -20.06 -33.67
C TYR A 241 31.83 -20.53 -35.00
N ALA A 242 30.62 -21.10 -34.98
CA ALA A 242 29.90 -21.45 -36.21
C ALA A 242 29.56 -20.20 -37.06
N LYS A 243 29.08 -19.13 -36.43
CA LYS A 243 28.80 -17.84 -37.10
C LYS A 243 30.06 -17.18 -37.68
N ILE A 244 31.18 -17.26 -36.95
CA ILE A 244 32.48 -16.76 -37.43
C ILE A 244 32.94 -17.60 -38.63
N ALA A 245 32.89 -18.93 -38.55
CA ALA A 245 33.26 -19.81 -39.66
C ALA A 245 32.40 -19.58 -40.92
N LEU A 246 31.10 -19.31 -40.74
CA LEU A 246 30.20 -18.96 -41.83
C LEU A 246 30.58 -17.60 -42.46
N SER A 247 30.90 -16.60 -41.62
CA SER A 247 31.31 -15.27 -42.09
C SER A 247 32.70 -15.28 -42.75
N THR A 248 33.64 -16.11 -42.30
CA THR A 248 34.97 -16.24 -42.90
C THR A 248 34.94 -17.07 -44.18
N GLY A 249 33.98 -17.97 -44.36
CA GLY A 249 33.74 -18.68 -45.62
C GLY A 249 33.22 -17.78 -46.75
N THR A 250 32.48 -16.71 -46.43
CA THR A 250 32.01 -15.73 -47.42
C THR A 250 33.05 -14.68 -47.83
N ALA A 251 34.22 -14.62 -47.17
CA ALA A 251 35.27 -13.64 -47.46
C ALA A 251 36.36 -14.17 -48.42
N MET A 252 36.23 -15.39 -48.96
CA MET A 252 37.24 -16.05 -49.81
C MET A 252 36.82 -16.24 -51.28
N GLU A 253 35.88 -15.45 -51.80
CA GLU A 253 35.75 -15.18 -53.23
C GLU A 253 36.28 -13.77 -53.52
N VAL A 254 37.60 -13.61 -53.50
CA VAL A 254 38.25 -12.44 -54.10
C VAL A 254 38.81 -12.90 -55.43
N ASP A 255 38.25 -12.32 -56.51
CA ASP A 255 38.67 -12.46 -57.90
C ASP A 255 40.19 -12.63 -58.04
N THR A 256 40.62 -13.80 -58.53
CA THR A 256 41.94 -13.94 -59.16
C THR A 256 41.79 -13.68 -60.66
N GLN A 257 42.22 -12.51 -61.09
CA GLN A 257 42.72 -12.27 -62.46
C GLN A 257 43.92 -13.17 -62.78
#